data_AF-A0A2V8Q667-F1
#
_entry.id   AF-A0A2V8Q667-F1
#
_cell.length_a   1.000
_cell.length_b   1.000
_cell.length_c   1.000
_cell.angle_alpha   90.00
_cell.angle_beta   90.00
_cell.angle_gamma   90.00
#
_symmetry.space_group_name_H-M   'P 1'
#
loop_
_entity.id
_entity.type
_entity.pdbx_description
1 polymer ?
#
loop_
_entity_poly.entity_id
_entity_poly.type
_entity_poly.pdbx_seq_one_letter_code
_entity_poly.pdbx_strand_id
1 'polypeptide(L)' 'MIRRKKNENVNSFRASCSSCGSKIRETKGDDRPGVCLKCFYKNLSKHLRTQKRTVYGEFVSDR' A
#
# COMPACT_ATOMS: atom_id res chain seq x y z
N MET A 1 10.17 -38.02 -27.81
CA MET A 1 9.28 -37.38 -26.80
C MET A 1 9.71 -35.94 -26.60
N ILE A 2 9.05 -34.97 -27.26
CA ILE A 2 9.40 -33.55 -27.15
C ILE A 2 8.49 -32.90 -26.11
N ARG A 3 8.94 -32.84 -24.85
CA ARG A 3 8.27 -32.05 -23.80
C ARG A 3 8.57 -30.56 -24.05
N ARG A 4 7.75 -29.90 -24.86
CA ARG A 4 7.78 -28.43 -24.98
C ARG A 4 7.35 -27.83 -23.65
N LYS A 5 8.31 -27.20 -22.96
CA LYS A 5 8.13 -26.46 -21.70
C LYS A 5 6.95 -25.50 -21.85
N LYS A 6 5.98 -25.63 -20.95
CA LYS A 6 4.86 -24.72 -20.78
C LYS A 6 5.46 -23.34 -20.47
N ASN A 7 5.38 -22.41 -21.42
CA ASN A 7 5.79 -21.03 -21.21
C ASN A 7 4.74 -20.39 -20.30
N GLU A 8 4.91 -20.58 -18.99
CA GLU A 8 4.22 -19.77 -18.00
C GLU A 8 4.68 -18.35 -18.22
N ASN A 9 3.84 -17.55 -18.87
CA ASN A 9 3.98 -16.10 -18.93
C ASN A 9 3.75 -15.61 -17.50
N VAL A 10 4.79 -15.72 -16.68
CA VAL A 10 4.82 -15.27 -15.30
C VAL A 10 4.61 -13.77 -15.35
N ASN A 11 3.36 -13.36 -15.17
CA ASN A 11 2.94 -12.05 -14.69
C ASN A 11 3.81 -11.78 -13.46
N SER A 12 4.98 -11.21 -13.71
CA SER A 12 6.03 -11.04 -12.72
C SER A 12 5.57 -9.87 -11.88
N PHE A 13 4.90 -10.19 -10.78
CA PHE A 13 4.65 -9.22 -9.72
C PHE A 13 6.01 -8.74 -9.25
N ARG A 14 6.39 -7.52 -9.65
CA ARG A 14 7.73 -6.97 -9.42
C ARG A 14 7.87 -6.29 -8.07
N ALA A 15 6.77 -5.84 -7.47
CA ALA A 15 6.77 -5.27 -6.12
C ALA A 15 5.78 -5.93 -5.17
N SER A 16 6.16 -5.98 -3.90
CA SER A 16 5.28 -6.30 -2.78
C SER A 16 5.03 -5.04 -1.98
N CYS A 17 3.79 -4.83 -1.54
CA CYS A 17 3.44 -3.73 -0.65
C CYS A 17 4.29 -3.82 0.63
N SER A 18 5.07 -2.78 0.91
CA SER A 18 5.92 -2.72 2.12
C SER A 18 5.12 -2.79 3.43
N SER A 19 3.83 -2.46 3.40
CA SER A 19 2.97 -2.47 4.59
C SER A 19 2.20 -3.77 4.82
N CYS A 20 1.83 -4.52 3.77
CA CYS A 20 0.98 -5.71 3.93
C CYS A 20 1.38 -6.92 3.07
N GLY A 21 2.48 -6.84 2.32
CA GLY A 21 2.99 -7.92 1.48
C GLY A 21 2.12 -8.24 0.25
N SER A 22 1.05 -7.48 -0.01
CA SER A 22 0.22 -7.69 -1.20
C SER A 22 1.02 -7.41 -2.46
N LYS A 23 0.91 -8.29 -3.46
CA LYS A 23 1.61 -8.15 -4.74
C LYS A 23 1.06 -6.95 -5.52
N ILE A 24 1.95 -6.05 -5.93
CA ILE A 24 1.65 -4.86 -6.72
C ILE A 24 2.17 -5.12 -8.14
N ARG A 25 1.36 -4.77 -9.14
CA ARG A 25 1.83 -4.74 -10.54
C ARG A 25 2.61 -3.45 -10.72
N GLU A 26 3.90 -3.57 -10.98
CA GLU A 26 4.77 -2.44 -11.26
C GLU A 26 5.17 -2.41 -12.73
N THR A 27 5.17 -1.21 -13.29
CA THR A 27 5.73 -0.91 -14.61
C THR A 27 7.24 -1.07 -14.52
N LYS A 28 7.87 -1.70 -15.53
CA LYS A 28 9.31 -1.98 -15.52
C LYS A 28 10.11 -0.69 -15.29
N GLY A 29 10.94 -0.65 -14.24
CA GLY A 29 11.97 0.39 -14.05
C GLY A 29 11.89 1.20 -12.77
N ASP A 30 10.97 0.90 -11.85
CA ASP A 30 10.92 1.57 -10.54
C ASP A 30 11.13 0.54 -9.43
N ASP A 31 12.32 0.50 -8.84
CA ASP A 31 12.66 -0.39 -7.70
C ASP A 31 12.28 0.25 -6.34
N ARG A 32 11.45 1.30 -6.35
CA ARG A 32 11.07 2.01 -5.13
C ARG A 32 10.07 1.19 -4.31
N PRO A 33 10.17 1.22 -2.96
CA PRO A 33 9.22 0.54 -2.11
C PRO A 33 7.81 1.16 -2.25
N GLY A 34 6.91 0.43 -2.92
CA GLY A 34 5.52 0.82 -3.11
C GLY A 34 4.60 0.44 -1.94
N VAL A 35 3.55 1.24 -1.73
CA VAL A 35 2.44 0.93 -0.82
C VAL A 35 1.19 0.69 -1.67
N CYS A 36 0.45 -0.39 -1.41
CA CYS A 36 -0.80 -0.64 -2.11
C CYS A 36 -1.88 0.39 -1.74
N LEU A 37 -2.80 0.66 -2.66
CA LEU A 37 -3.91 1.62 -2.45
C LEU A 37 -4.68 1.35 -1.14
N LYS A 38 -4.88 0.07 -0.79
CA LYS A 38 -5.54 -0.32 0.47
C LYS A 38 -4.79 0.20 1.70
N CYS A 39 -3.48 0.00 1.76
CA CYS A 39 -2.66 0.48 2.87
C CYS A 39 -2.52 2.00 2.87
N PHE A 40 -2.45 2.61 1.68
CA PHE A 40 -2.48 4.07 1.55
C PHE A 40 -3.72 4.68 2.20
N TYR A 41 -4.93 4.23 1.83
CA TYR A 41 -6.16 4.75 2.43
C TYR A 41 -6.32 4.42 3.93
N LYS A 42 -5.78 3.27 4.38
CA LYS A 42 -5.75 2.94 5.81
C LYS A 42 -4.88 3.93 6.60
N ASN A 43 -3.71 4.31 6.06
CA ASN A 43 -2.85 5.30 6.70
C ASN A 43 -3.44 6.71 6.63
N LEU A 44 -4.02 7.09 5.49
CA LEU A 44 -4.70 8.38 5.33
C LEU A 44 -5.87 8.52 6.31
N SER A 45 -6.73 7.51 6.43
CA SER A 45 -7.86 7.54 7.35
C SER A 45 -7.43 7.59 8.82
N LYS A 46 -6.35 6.88 9.20
CA LYS A 46 -5.75 7.02 10.54
C LYS A 46 -5.29 8.45 10.78
N HIS A 47 -4.54 9.04 9.84
CA HIS A 47 -4.02 10.39 9.97
C HIS A 47 -5.14 11.42 10.14
N LEU A 48 -6.18 11.34 9.30
CA LEU A 48 -7.34 12.23 9.39
C LEU A 48 -8.12 12.06 10.71
N ARG A 49 -8.23 10.84 11.25
CA ARG A 49 -8.86 10.62 12.57
C ARG A 49 -8.03 11.21 13.70
N THR A 50 -6.71 11.10 13.63
CA THR A 50 -5.82 11.72 14.62
C THR A 50 -5.92 13.25 14.55
N GLN A 51 -5.91 13.85 13.35
CA GLN A 51 -6.10 15.28 13.18
C GLN A 51 -7.46 15.76 13.69
N LYS A 52 -8.54 15.02 13.45
CA LYS A 52 -9.86 15.36 14.04
C LYS A 52 -9.81 15.31 15.56
N ARG A 53 -9.14 14.33 16.16
CA ARG A 53 -8.99 14.24 17.62
C ARG A 53 -8.19 15.41 18.20
N THR A 54 -7.15 15.90 17.52
CA THR A 54 -6.41 17.08 18.00
C THR A 54 -7.27 18.34 17.93
N VAL A 55 -8.07 18.52 16.87
CA VAL A 55 -8.96 19.70 16.73
C VAL A 55 -10.08 19.73 17.78
N TYR A 56 -10.69 18.58 18.13
CA TYR A 56 -11.72 18.52 19.18
C TYR A 56 -11.15 18.43 20.61
N GLY A 57 -9.85 18.17 20.76
CA GLY A 57 -9.16 18.07 22.05
C GLY A 57 -8.63 19.40 22.59
N GLU A 58 -8.63 20.47 21.78
CA GLU A 58 -8.14 21.80 22.16
C GLU A 58 -9.23 22.76 22.67
N PHE A 59 -10.50 22.37 22.67
CA PHE A 59 -11.59 23.17 23.25
C PHE A 59 -12.08 22.60 24.59
N VAL A 60 -11.17 22.51 25.56
CA VAL A 60 -11.58 22.53 26.98
C VAL A 60 -11.39 23.97 27.44
N SER A 61 -12.44 24.78 27.30
CA SER A 61 -12.50 26.10 27.92
C SER A 61 -12.58 25.89 29.43
N ASP A 62 -11.47 26.13 30.12
CA ASP A 62 -11.49 26.35 31.56
C ASP A 62 -12.15 27.72 31.80
N ARG A 63 -13.23 27.69 32.59
CA ARG A 63 -14.15 28.77 33.02
C ARG A 63 -15.29 29.17 32.10
#